data_AF-A0A834ZJY0-F1
#
_entry.id   AF-A0A834ZJY0-F1
#
_cell.length_a   1.000
_cell.length_b   1.000
_cell.length_c   1.000
_cell.angle_alpha   90.00
_cell.angle_beta   90.00
_cell.angle_gamma   90.00
#
_symmetry.space_group_name_H-M   'P 1'
#
loop_
_entity.id
_entity.type
_entity.pdbx_description
1 polymer ?
#
loop_
_entity_poly.entity_id
_entity_poly.type
_entity_poly.pdbx_seq_one_letter_code
_entity_poly.pdbx_strand_id
1 'polypeptide(L)'
;MALLNAYEAAKSLPDLPISIISFGAPRVGNIAFRDELHQMGVKALRVVVKQDIVPKMPGFVLNEGLQKFNEITGTLEWVYTHVGAELKLDVHVSPYLKRGGFNLPGVHSLETYLHLTDGFLGTNLTFRSDARRDIALVNKACGMLANELRIPECWYQLDNKGLVRNAYGRWVKPSREPEHIPSPSREASVHASFVEMHGRYQGNLPLLSV
;
A
#
# COMPACT_ATOMS: atom_id res chain seq x y z
N MET A 1 3.75 -4.46 2.10
CA MET A 1 3.46 -4.06 3.50
C MET A 1 2.28 -4.81 4.08
N ALA A 2 1.04 -4.66 3.58
CA ALA A 2 -0.15 -5.27 4.20
C ALA A 2 0.00 -6.77 4.54
N LEU A 3 0.59 -7.58 3.66
CA LEU A 3 0.79 -9.01 3.88
C LEU A 3 1.82 -9.34 4.98
N LEU A 4 2.88 -8.53 5.11
CA LEU A 4 3.86 -8.67 6.19
C LEU A 4 3.25 -8.26 7.52
N ASN A 5 2.49 -7.17 7.54
CA ASN A 5 1.80 -6.71 8.75
C ASN A 5 0.74 -7.72 9.20
N ALA A 6 0.09 -8.41 8.26
CA ALA A 6 -0.84 -9.47 8.61
C ALA A 6 -0.17 -10.71 9.21
N TYR A 7 1.03 -11.06 8.73
CA TYR A 7 1.85 -12.08 9.36
C TYR A 7 2.19 -11.69 10.81
N GLU A 8 2.68 -10.46 11.01
CA GLU A 8 3.01 -9.94 12.34
C GLU A 8 1.78 -9.93 13.26
N ALA A 9 0.64 -9.42 12.77
CA ALA A 9 -0.61 -9.39 13.52
C ALA A 9 -1.10 -10.79 13.88
N ALA A 10 -1.11 -11.74 12.93
CA ALA A 10 -1.55 -13.11 13.19
C ALA A 10 -0.64 -13.84 14.19
N LYS A 11 0.67 -13.54 14.17
CA LYS A 11 1.63 -14.10 15.12
C LYS A 11 1.49 -13.50 16.53
N SER A 12 1.26 -12.20 16.61
CA SER A 12 1.11 -11.49 17.89
C SER A 12 -0.28 -11.67 18.51
N LEU A 13 -1.30 -11.96 17.71
CA LEU A 13 -2.71 -12.04 18.11
C LEU A 13 -3.35 -13.34 17.54
N PRO A 14 -3.01 -14.52 18.08
CA PRO A 14 -3.33 -15.82 17.46
C PRO A 14 -4.84 -16.11 17.30
N ASP A 15 -5.70 -15.51 18.13
CA ASP A 15 -7.14 -15.73 18.09
C ASP A 15 -7.90 -14.67 17.28
N LEU A 16 -7.22 -13.66 16.74
CA LEU A 16 -7.85 -12.58 15.99
C LEU A 16 -7.98 -12.96 14.50
N PRO A 17 -9.19 -12.99 13.91
CA PRO A 17 -9.33 -13.24 12.49
C PRO A 17 -8.73 -12.09 11.66
N ILE A 18 -7.68 -12.37 10.89
CA ILE A 18 -7.02 -11.39 10.03
C ILE A 18 -7.47 -11.55 8.57
N SER A 19 -7.95 -10.45 7.99
CA SER A 19 -8.32 -10.37 6.57
C SER A 19 -7.65 -9.17 5.90
N ILE A 20 -7.20 -9.36 4.66
CA ILE A 20 -6.48 -8.35 3.87
C ILE A 20 -7.15 -8.19 2.52
N ILE A 21 -7.34 -6.94 2.11
CA ILE A 21 -7.65 -6.59 0.72
C ILE A 21 -6.49 -5.74 0.21
N SER A 22 -5.85 -6.18 -0.87
CA SER A 22 -4.71 -5.46 -1.46
C SER A 22 -4.97 -5.13 -2.92
N PHE A 23 -4.62 -3.93 -3.35
CA PHE A 23 -4.74 -3.47 -4.73
C PHE A 23 -3.35 -3.39 -5.37
N GLY A 24 -3.16 -4.01 -6.53
CA GLY A 24 -1.89 -3.91 -7.29
C GLY A 24 -0.67 -4.49 -6.57
N ALA A 25 -0.85 -5.33 -5.55
CA ALA A 25 0.26 -5.76 -4.71
C ALA A 25 1.21 -6.73 -5.46
N PRO A 26 2.54 -6.51 -5.39
CA PRO A 26 3.51 -7.47 -5.88
C PRO A 26 3.53 -8.74 -5.01
N ARG A 27 4.20 -9.79 -5.48
CA ARG A 27 4.54 -10.96 -4.67
C ARG A 27 5.51 -10.55 -3.56
N VAL A 28 5.40 -11.22 -2.41
CA VAL A 28 6.11 -10.82 -1.17
C VAL A 28 7.00 -11.92 -0.62
N GLY A 29 6.55 -13.18 -0.68
CA GLY A 29 7.30 -14.31 -0.12
C GLY A 29 7.20 -15.55 -1.00
N ASN A 30 7.91 -16.60 -0.62
CA ASN A 30 7.92 -17.88 -1.30
C ASN A 30 6.75 -18.78 -0.85
N ILE A 31 6.77 -20.05 -1.28
CA ILE A 31 5.75 -21.04 -0.94
C ILE A 31 5.61 -21.28 0.56
N ALA A 32 6.71 -21.34 1.31
CA ALA A 32 6.68 -21.50 2.77
C ALA A 32 5.95 -20.33 3.46
N PHE A 33 6.21 -19.10 3.03
CA PHE A 33 5.52 -17.92 3.55
C PHE A 33 4.00 -17.93 3.28
N ARG A 34 3.59 -18.39 2.10
CA ARG A 34 2.17 -18.58 1.77
C ARG A 34 1.52 -19.62 2.69
N ASP A 35 2.19 -20.74 2.88
CA ASP A 35 1.66 -21.88 3.64
C ASP A 35 1.58 -21.55 5.13
N GLU A 36 2.54 -20.80 5.66
CA GLU A 36 2.51 -20.26 7.02
C GLU A 36 1.29 -19.35 7.24
N LEU A 37 1.06 -18.36 6.36
CA LEU A 37 -0.11 -17.48 6.44
C LEU A 37 -1.43 -18.25 6.32
N HIS A 38 -1.46 -19.30 5.49
CA HIS A 38 -2.63 -20.16 5.37
C HIS A 38 -2.92 -20.94 6.66
N GLN A 39 -1.89 -21.50 7.29
CA GLN A 39 -1.98 -22.21 8.58
C GLN A 39 -2.42 -21.28 9.71
N MET A 40 -1.94 -20.03 9.71
CA MET A 40 -2.38 -18.97 10.63
C MET A 40 -3.82 -18.48 10.37
N GLY A 41 -4.53 -19.02 9.37
CA GLY A 41 -5.91 -18.64 9.08
C GLY A 41 -6.09 -17.28 8.41
N VAL A 42 -5.01 -16.62 7.97
CA VAL A 42 -5.06 -15.30 7.34
C VAL A 42 -5.79 -15.39 6.00
N LYS A 43 -6.81 -14.54 5.81
CA LYS A 43 -7.54 -14.43 4.54
C LYS A 43 -7.01 -13.25 3.75
N ALA A 44 -6.67 -13.48 2.48
CA ALA A 44 -6.20 -12.41 1.60
C ALA A 44 -7.01 -12.42 0.30
N LEU A 45 -7.44 -11.22 -0.11
CA LEU A 45 -8.04 -10.94 -1.41
C LEU A 45 -7.14 -9.94 -2.15
N ARG A 46 -6.61 -10.37 -3.29
CA ARG A 46 -5.78 -9.53 -4.15
C ARG A 46 -6.62 -9.02 -5.31
N VAL A 47 -6.84 -7.72 -5.36
CA VAL A 47 -7.43 -7.05 -6.51
C VAL A 47 -6.29 -6.77 -7.50
N VAL A 48 -6.41 -7.30 -8.71
CA VAL A 48 -5.41 -7.16 -9.78
C VAL A 48 -6.06 -6.62 -11.04
N VAL A 49 -5.36 -5.75 -11.76
CA VAL A 49 -5.76 -5.27 -13.07
C VAL A 49 -4.89 -5.98 -14.11
N LYS A 50 -5.51 -6.55 -15.15
CA LYS A 50 -4.84 -7.37 -16.17
C LYS A 50 -3.64 -6.67 -16.83
N GLN A 51 -3.79 -5.37 -17.07
CA GLN A 51 -2.78 -4.52 -17.69
C GLN A 51 -1.68 -4.07 -16.72
N ASP A 52 -1.85 -4.28 -15.41
CA ASP A 52 -0.86 -3.93 -14.40
C ASP A 52 0.25 -5.00 -14.36
N ILE A 53 1.50 -4.53 -14.40
CA ILE A 53 2.69 -5.37 -14.33
C ILE A 53 3.17 -5.58 -12.90
N VAL A 54 2.80 -4.73 -11.95
CA VAL A 54 3.33 -4.77 -10.57
C VAL A 54 2.96 -6.09 -9.87
N PRO A 55 1.72 -6.62 -9.97
CA PRO A 55 1.40 -7.94 -9.43
C PRO A 55 2.24 -9.07 -10.00
N LYS A 56 2.83 -8.90 -11.20
CA LYS A 56 3.69 -9.90 -11.84
C LYS A 56 5.14 -9.83 -11.34
N MET A 57 5.44 -9.00 -10.35
CA MET A 57 6.77 -8.82 -9.79
C MET A 57 6.87 -9.35 -8.35
N PRO A 58 8.06 -9.82 -7.93
CA PRO A 58 9.24 -10.12 -8.75
C PRO A 58 9.02 -11.37 -9.63
N GLY A 59 9.55 -11.37 -10.86
CA GLY A 59 9.57 -12.55 -11.76
C GLY A 59 9.22 -12.27 -13.23
N PHE A 60 8.59 -11.14 -13.57
CA PHE A 60 8.30 -10.77 -14.97
C PHE A 60 9.58 -10.58 -15.81
N VAL A 61 10.67 -10.08 -15.22
CA VAL A 61 11.96 -9.84 -15.89
C VAL A 61 12.86 -11.10 -15.92
N LEU A 62 12.55 -12.12 -15.10
CA LEU A 62 13.43 -13.28 -14.89
C LEU A 62 12.98 -14.55 -15.65
N ASN A 63 11.85 -14.50 -16.38
CA ASN A 63 11.25 -15.68 -16.99
C ASN A 63 12.13 -16.37 -18.06
N GLU A 64 13.11 -15.70 -18.66
CA GLU A 64 14.05 -16.33 -19.61
C GLU A 64 15.24 -16.99 -18.92
N GLY A 65 15.67 -16.49 -17.76
CA GLY A 65 16.79 -17.05 -17.00
C GLY A 65 16.39 -18.21 -16.10
N LEU A 66 15.25 -18.09 -15.42
CA LEU A 66 14.83 -19.03 -14.36
C LEU A 66 14.28 -20.36 -14.89
N GLN A 67 13.76 -20.41 -16.12
CA GLN A 67 13.39 -21.70 -16.73
C GLN A 67 14.61 -22.62 -16.92
N LYS A 68 15.80 -22.07 -17.17
CA LYS A 68 17.06 -22.84 -17.24
C LYS A 68 17.56 -23.31 -15.86
N PHE A 69 17.12 -22.67 -14.77
CA PHE A 69 17.51 -23.04 -13.41
C PHE A 69 16.61 -24.13 -12.80
N ASN A 70 15.37 -24.30 -13.30
CA ASN A 70 14.45 -25.35 -12.86
C ASN A 70 15.01 -26.77 -13.06
N GLU A 71 15.79 -27.00 -14.13
CA GLU A 71 16.40 -28.31 -14.40
C GLU A 71 17.56 -28.65 -13.47
N ILE A 72 18.18 -27.65 -12.82
CA ILE A 72 19.39 -27.82 -12.00
C ILE A 72 19.07 -27.89 -10.50
N THR A 73 17.98 -27.26 -10.04
CA THR A 73 17.81 -26.94 -8.59
C THR A 73 16.70 -27.69 -7.87
N GLY A 74 15.94 -28.55 -8.55
CA GLY A 74 14.71 -29.12 -7.98
C GLY A 74 13.63 -28.04 -7.77
N THR A 75 12.40 -28.43 -7.50
CA THR A 75 11.23 -27.53 -7.44
C THR A 75 11.47 -26.37 -6.47
N LEU A 76 11.77 -25.19 -7.02
CA LEU A 76 12.34 -24.03 -6.35
C LEU A 76 11.56 -23.52 -5.12
N GLU A 77 12.06 -23.78 -3.92
CA GLU A 77 11.64 -23.12 -2.66
C GLU A 77 11.87 -21.58 -2.66
N TRP A 78 12.56 -21.05 -3.67
CA TRP A 78 12.94 -19.63 -3.79
C TRP A 78 12.00 -18.80 -4.67
N VAL A 79 11.01 -19.41 -5.34
CA VAL A 79 10.11 -18.68 -6.23
C VAL A 79 9.06 -17.93 -5.41
N TYR A 80 9.03 -16.61 -5.61
CA TYR A 80 7.98 -15.76 -5.05
C TYR A 80 6.61 -16.22 -5.52
N THR A 81 5.68 -16.34 -4.59
CA THR A 81 4.31 -16.77 -4.85
C THR A 81 3.31 -15.75 -4.29
N HIS A 82 2.09 -15.83 -4.79
CA HIS A 82 1.00 -15.04 -4.27
C HIS A 82 0.30 -15.76 -3.11
N VAL A 83 -0.27 -14.96 -2.21
CA VAL A 83 -1.10 -15.44 -1.10
C VAL A 83 -2.54 -14.97 -1.32
N GLY A 84 -3.50 -15.86 -1.05
CA GLY A 84 -4.93 -15.54 -1.08
C GLY A 84 -5.60 -15.65 -2.45
N ALA A 85 -6.90 -15.33 -2.46
CA ALA A 85 -7.75 -15.32 -3.65
C ALA A 85 -7.49 -14.08 -4.52
N GLU A 86 -7.83 -14.16 -5.80
CA GLU A 86 -7.61 -13.09 -6.77
C GLU A 86 -8.92 -12.59 -7.37
N LEU A 87 -9.14 -11.27 -7.31
CA LEU A 87 -10.17 -10.57 -8.06
C LEU A 87 -9.53 -9.88 -9.27
N LYS A 88 -9.77 -10.43 -10.46
CA LYS A 88 -9.23 -9.93 -11.72
C LYS A 88 -10.14 -8.87 -12.34
N LEU A 89 -9.58 -7.69 -12.60
CA LEU A 89 -10.21 -6.57 -13.27
C LEU A 89 -9.55 -6.31 -14.63
N ASP A 90 -10.28 -5.68 -15.54
CA ASP A 90 -9.79 -5.33 -16.88
C ASP A 90 -10.16 -3.89 -17.21
N VAL A 91 -9.16 -3.06 -17.51
CA VAL A 91 -9.34 -1.65 -17.90
C VAL A 91 -10.26 -1.51 -19.10
N HIS A 92 -10.25 -2.47 -20.03
CA HIS A 92 -11.01 -2.39 -21.27
C HIS A 92 -12.52 -2.58 -21.09
N VAL A 93 -12.97 -3.06 -19.93
CA VAL A 93 -14.40 -3.25 -19.65
C VAL A 93 -15.10 -1.92 -19.40
N SER A 94 -14.39 -0.94 -18.82
CA SER A 94 -14.95 0.39 -18.54
C SER A 94 -15.07 1.22 -19.83
N PRO A 95 -16.26 1.76 -20.15
CA PRO A 95 -16.43 2.67 -21.28
C PRO A 95 -15.81 4.06 -21.04
N TYR A 96 -15.46 4.37 -19.78
CA TYR A 96 -14.93 5.67 -19.37
C TYR A 96 -13.41 5.79 -19.47
N LEU A 97 -12.69 4.68 -19.65
CA LEU A 97 -11.23 4.66 -19.70
C LEU A 97 -10.74 4.66 -21.15
N LYS A 98 -9.58 5.29 -21.39
CA LYS A 98 -8.96 5.35 -22.72
C LYS A 98 -8.74 3.94 -23.27
N ARG A 99 -9.10 3.74 -24.54
CA ARG A 99 -8.79 2.53 -25.29
C ARG A 99 -7.46 2.70 -26.01
N GLY A 100 -6.48 1.85 -25.67
CA GLY A 100 -5.14 1.93 -26.23
C GLY A 100 -4.26 2.99 -25.57
N GLY A 101 -2.94 2.76 -25.62
CA GLY A 101 -1.94 3.59 -24.94
C GLY A 101 -1.26 2.85 -23.78
N PHE A 102 0.03 3.12 -23.59
CA PHE A 102 0.87 2.48 -22.57
C PHE A 102 0.99 3.38 -21.33
N ASN A 103 -0.11 3.60 -20.61
CA ASN A 103 -0.10 4.38 -19.37
C ASN A 103 0.06 3.47 -18.14
N LEU A 104 1.25 2.89 -17.96
CA LEU A 104 1.53 2.00 -16.82
C LEU A 104 1.25 2.67 -15.45
N PRO A 105 1.66 3.93 -15.19
CA PRO A 105 1.36 4.58 -13.91
C PRO A 105 -0.14 4.75 -13.67
N GLY A 106 -0.91 5.07 -14.71
CA GLY A 106 -2.36 5.21 -14.62
C GLY A 106 -3.08 3.88 -14.40
N VAL A 107 -2.62 2.81 -15.05
CA VAL A 107 -3.14 1.45 -14.84
C VAL A 107 -2.86 0.98 -13.40
N HIS A 108 -1.68 1.30 -12.86
CA HIS A 108 -1.30 0.99 -11.47
C HIS A 108 -1.84 2.01 -10.44
N SER A 109 -2.66 2.98 -10.85
CA SER A 109 -3.26 3.95 -9.93
C SER A 109 -4.36 3.30 -9.09
N LEU A 110 -4.34 3.53 -7.78
CA LEU A 110 -5.40 3.08 -6.87
C LEU A 110 -6.79 3.57 -7.31
N GLU A 111 -6.88 4.78 -7.87
CA GLU A 111 -8.15 5.33 -8.33
C GLU A 111 -8.73 4.55 -9.52
N THR A 112 -7.87 4.05 -10.42
CA THR A 112 -8.25 3.16 -11.52
C THR A 112 -8.76 1.83 -10.99
N TYR A 113 -8.09 1.26 -9.99
CA TYR A 113 -8.50 0.03 -9.32
C TYR A 113 -9.88 0.15 -8.67
N LEU A 114 -10.12 1.24 -7.93
CA LEU A 114 -11.39 1.48 -7.26
C LEU A 114 -12.53 1.74 -8.26
N HIS A 115 -12.25 2.46 -9.34
CA HIS A 115 -13.20 2.65 -10.45
C HIS A 115 -13.63 1.32 -11.06
N LEU A 116 -12.67 0.45 -11.38
CA LEU A 116 -12.96 -0.86 -11.96
C LEU A 116 -13.68 -1.79 -10.98
N THR A 117 -13.39 -1.68 -9.68
CA THR A 117 -14.05 -2.46 -8.63
C THR A 117 -15.52 -2.06 -8.48
N ASP A 118 -15.82 -0.76 -8.47
CA ASP A 118 -17.19 -0.25 -8.38
C ASP A 118 -18.06 -0.68 -9.58
N GLY A 119 -17.45 -0.70 -10.77
CA GLY A 119 -18.10 -1.17 -11.99
C GLY A 119 -18.11 -2.68 -12.20
N PHE A 120 -17.54 -3.48 -11.30
CA PHE A 120 -17.38 -4.91 -11.50
C PHE A 120 -18.68 -5.68 -11.22
N LEU A 121 -19.15 -6.43 -12.22
CA LEU A 121 -20.26 -7.38 -12.09
C LEU A 121 -19.81 -8.84 -12.07
N GLY A 122 -18.74 -9.15 -12.79
CA GLY A 122 -18.25 -10.51 -12.98
C GLY A 122 -17.35 -10.60 -14.20
N THR A 123 -16.65 -11.73 -14.33
CA THR A 123 -15.80 -12.01 -15.48
C THR A 123 -16.62 -12.08 -16.77
N ASN A 124 -16.15 -11.42 -17.84
CA ASN A 124 -16.84 -11.33 -19.15
C ASN A 124 -18.19 -10.60 -19.13
N LEU A 125 -18.53 -9.90 -18.04
CA LEU A 125 -19.68 -9.00 -18.00
C LEU A 125 -19.24 -7.56 -18.33
N THR A 126 -20.21 -6.75 -18.76
CA THR A 126 -19.98 -5.33 -19.03
C THR A 126 -19.81 -4.56 -17.73
N PHE A 127 -19.21 -3.37 -17.83
CA PHE A 127 -19.14 -2.43 -16.71
C PHE A 127 -20.56 -2.08 -16.24
N ARG A 128 -20.77 -2.11 -14.92
CA ARG A 128 -22.03 -1.76 -14.28
C ARG A 128 -22.45 -0.32 -14.63
N SER A 129 -23.65 -0.12 -15.14
CA SER A 129 -24.15 1.21 -15.54
C SER A 129 -24.54 2.11 -14.37
N ASP A 130 -24.87 1.54 -13.21
CA ASP A 130 -25.21 2.22 -11.96
C ASP A 130 -24.04 2.29 -10.97
N ALA A 131 -22.79 2.20 -11.46
CA ALA A 131 -21.60 2.49 -10.66
C ALA A 131 -21.71 3.90 -10.03
N ARG A 132 -21.39 4.01 -8.75
CA ARG A 132 -21.66 5.21 -7.93
C ARG A 132 -20.42 6.07 -7.68
N ARG A 133 -19.22 5.53 -7.92
CA ARG A 133 -17.96 6.23 -7.74
C ARG A 133 -17.81 7.29 -8.82
N ASP A 134 -17.46 8.50 -8.41
CA ASP A 134 -17.18 9.58 -9.35
C ASP A 134 -15.98 9.23 -10.22
N ILE A 135 -16.21 9.19 -11.53
CA ILE A 135 -15.19 8.88 -12.53
C ILE A 135 -14.05 9.90 -12.53
N ALA A 136 -14.30 11.15 -12.12
CA ALA A 136 -13.28 12.19 -12.08
C ALA A 136 -12.09 11.81 -11.19
N LEU A 137 -12.32 11.01 -10.14
CA LEU A 137 -11.26 10.52 -9.25
C LEU A 137 -10.19 9.71 -9.97
N VAL A 138 -10.52 9.04 -11.08
CA VAL A 138 -9.52 8.32 -11.89
C VAL A 138 -8.39 9.25 -12.34
N ASN A 139 -8.72 10.46 -12.78
CA ASN A 139 -7.73 11.44 -13.24
C ASN A 139 -7.08 12.26 -12.10
N LYS A 140 -7.32 11.91 -10.82
CA LYS A 140 -6.77 12.62 -9.67
C LYS A 140 -5.26 12.83 -9.77
N ALA A 141 -4.52 11.80 -10.16
CA ALA A 141 -3.07 11.83 -10.31
C ALA A 141 -2.56 11.17 -11.61
N CYS A 142 -3.45 10.95 -12.58
CA CYS A 142 -3.10 10.35 -13.87
C CYS A 142 -4.04 10.84 -15.00
N GLY A 143 -3.85 10.31 -16.21
CA GLY A 143 -4.63 10.63 -17.40
C GLY A 143 -5.26 9.40 -18.06
N MET A 144 -6.13 8.70 -17.35
CA MET A 144 -6.73 7.41 -17.75
C MET A 144 -8.14 7.54 -18.33
N LEU A 145 -8.87 8.62 -18.03
CA LEU A 145 -10.22 8.85 -18.55
C LEU A 145 -10.21 9.21 -20.03
N ALA A 146 -11.24 8.77 -20.75
CA ALA A 146 -11.47 9.12 -22.15
C ALA A 146 -11.52 10.66 -22.34
N ASN A 147 -10.89 11.16 -23.41
CA ASN A 147 -10.73 12.61 -23.63
C ASN A 147 -12.08 13.31 -23.82
N GLU A 148 -13.09 12.59 -24.33
CA GLU A 148 -14.45 13.05 -24.58
C GLU A 148 -15.16 13.49 -23.30
N LEU A 149 -14.74 12.96 -22.14
CA LEU A 149 -15.27 13.33 -20.83
C LEU A 149 -14.81 14.73 -20.38
N ARG A 150 -13.78 15.32 -21.01
CA ARG A 150 -13.24 16.65 -20.72
C ARG A 150 -12.84 16.88 -19.25
N ILE A 151 -12.53 15.80 -18.54
CA ILE A 151 -12.01 15.87 -17.17
C ILE A 151 -10.49 16.04 -17.24
N PRO A 152 -9.90 17.12 -16.68
CA PRO A 152 -8.47 17.35 -16.72
C PRO A 152 -7.68 16.19 -16.11
N GLU A 153 -6.53 15.87 -16.70
CA GLU A 153 -5.59 14.89 -16.15
C GLU A 153 -4.84 15.50 -14.96
N CYS A 154 -4.44 14.65 -14.00
CA CYS A 154 -3.66 15.06 -12.82
C CYS A 154 -4.26 16.30 -12.10
N TRP A 155 -5.58 16.37 -11.98
CA TRP A 155 -6.25 17.58 -11.52
C TRP A 155 -6.04 17.88 -10.03
N TYR A 156 -5.68 16.88 -9.22
CA TYR A 156 -5.53 17.06 -7.79
C TYR A 156 -4.27 17.86 -7.48
N GLN A 157 -4.49 19.06 -6.96
CA GLN A 157 -3.47 19.92 -6.39
C GLN A 157 -4.09 20.71 -5.24
N LEU A 158 -3.27 21.07 -4.26
CA LEU A 158 -3.68 22.05 -3.25
C LEU A 158 -3.78 23.42 -3.91
N ASP A 159 -4.68 24.25 -3.39
CA ASP A 159 -4.77 25.65 -3.80
C ASP A 159 -3.40 26.32 -3.74
N ASN A 160 -3.02 27.00 -4.82
CA ASN A 160 -1.71 27.64 -4.96
C ASN A 160 -0.52 26.69 -4.68
N LYS A 161 -0.68 25.38 -4.97
CA LYS A 161 0.29 24.32 -4.66
C LYS A 161 0.66 24.24 -3.16
N GLY A 162 -0.27 24.63 -2.29
CA GLY A 162 -0.10 24.65 -0.84
C GLY A 162 0.61 25.89 -0.31
N LEU A 163 0.84 26.91 -1.14
CA LEU A 163 1.37 28.19 -0.67
C LEU A 163 0.25 29.05 -0.05
N VAL A 164 0.61 29.80 0.98
CA VAL A 164 -0.28 30.75 1.67
C VAL A 164 0.30 32.16 1.62
N ARG A 165 -0.54 33.19 1.62
CA ARG A 165 -0.08 34.58 1.72
C ARG A 165 0.13 34.95 3.19
N ASN A 166 1.31 35.48 3.51
CA ASN A 166 1.58 36.03 4.84
C ASN A 166 1.06 37.47 4.99
N ALA A 167 1.19 38.05 6.19
CA ALA A 167 0.77 39.42 6.51
C ALA A 167 1.42 40.52 5.64
N TYR A 168 2.54 40.21 4.97
CA TYR A 168 3.25 41.11 4.07
C TYR A 168 2.85 40.89 2.59
N GLY A 169 1.83 40.08 2.32
CA GLY A 169 1.36 39.76 0.97
C GLY A 169 2.26 38.82 0.17
N ARG A 170 3.27 38.20 0.81
CA ARG A 170 4.20 37.26 0.14
C ARG A 170 3.66 35.83 0.21
N TRP A 171 3.81 35.07 -0.87
CA TRP A 171 3.53 33.63 -0.90
C TRP A 171 4.64 32.88 -0.18
N VAL A 172 4.27 32.13 0.86
CA VAL A 172 5.19 31.35 1.68
C VAL A 172 4.66 29.93 1.86
N LYS A 173 5.58 29.00 2.15
CA LYS A 173 5.20 27.66 2.60
C LYS A 173 4.66 27.76 4.03
N PRO A 174 3.50 27.17 4.34
CA PRO A 174 3.00 27.15 5.72
C PRO A 174 3.97 26.38 6.62
N SER A 175 4.05 26.80 7.88
CA SER A 175 4.72 26.02 8.92
C SER A 175 4.04 24.67 9.06
N ARG A 176 4.81 23.62 9.38
CA ARG A 176 4.22 22.32 9.70
C ARG A 176 3.53 22.42 11.05
N GLU A 177 2.31 21.90 11.14
CA GLU A 177 1.70 21.66 12.44
C GLU A 177 2.63 20.79 13.31
N PRO A 178 2.74 21.05 14.63
CA PRO A 178 3.67 20.34 15.50
C PRO A 178 3.54 18.82 15.45
N GLU A 179 2.32 18.28 15.29
CA GLU A 179 2.05 16.84 15.18
C GLU A 179 2.61 16.20 13.90
N HIS A 180 2.86 16.99 12.84
CA HIS A 180 3.45 16.52 11.60
C HIS A 180 4.98 16.57 11.60
N ILE A 181 5.58 17.07 12.68
CA ILE A 181 7.02 17.03 12.89
C ILE A 181 7.32 15.67 13.52
N PRO A 182 8.16 14.82 12.89
CA PRO A 182 8.60 13.57 13.51
C PRO A 182 9.31 13.89 14.82
N SER A 183 8.61 13.76 15.94
CA SER A 183 9.19 13.84 17.27
C SER A 183 9.58 12.43 17.71
N PRO A 184 10.77 12.23 18.32
CA PRO A 184 11.08 10.97 18.96
C PRO A 184 9.96 10.61 19.95
N SER A 185 9.62 9.31 20.04
CA SER A 185 8.52 8.83 20.88
C SER A 185 8.71 9.35 22.32
N ARG A 186 7.60 9.80 22.94
CA ARG A 186 7.56 10.28 24.33
C ARG A 186 8.11 9.30 25.37
N GLU A 187 8.41 8.06 24.99
CA GLU A 187 9.02 7.02 25.82
C GLU A 187 10.40 7.44 26.38
N ALA A 188 11.16 8.27 25.65
CA ALA A 188 12.41 8.82 26.17
C ALA A 188 12.20 9.75 27.39
N SER A 189 11.03 10.38 27.52
CA SER A 189 10.75 11.30 28.63
C SER A 189 10.37 10.57 29.92
N VAL A 190 9.76 9.38 29.83
CA VAL A 190 9.35 8.61 31.01
C VAL A 190 10.56 7.96 31.68
N HIS A 191 11.52 7.49 30.87
CA HIS A 191 12.76 6.91 31.38
C HIS A 191 13.66 7.93 32.08
N ALA A 192 13.72 9.17 31.57
CA ALA A 192 14.48 10.25 32.21
C ALA A 192 13.91 10.61 33.60
N SER A 193 12.58 10.70 33.74
CA SER A 193 11.95 10.95 35.04
C SER A 193 12.11 9.80 36.04
N PHE A 194 12.17 8.54 35.58
CA PHE A 194 12.41 7.38 36.45
C PHE A 194 13.85 7.32 36.96
N VAL A 195 14.83 7.64 36.10
CA VAL A 195 16.25 7.69 36.44
C VAL A 195 16.58 8.85 37.39
N GLU A 196 15.99 10.03 37.19
CA GLU A 196 16.16 11.16 38.11
C GLU A 196 15.53 10.91 39.49
N MET A 197 14.42 10.17 39.55
CA MET A 197 13.78 9.82 40.82
C MET A 197 14.62 8.81 41.61
N HIS A 198 15.22 7.81 40.96
CA HIS A 198 16.06 6.80 41.63
C HIS A 198 17.47 7.32 41.97
N GLY A 199 18.03 8.25 41.19
CA GLY A 199 19.32 8.88 41.49
C GLY A 199 19.33 9.77 42.74
N ARG A 200 18.17 10.27 43.18
CA ARG A 200 18.06 11.07 44.42
C ARG A 200 18.00 10.23 45.70
N TYR A 201 17.64 8.95 45.62
CA TYR A 201 17.50 8.09 46.82
C TYR A 201 18.80 7.38 47.23
N GLN A 202 19.82 7.31 46.38
CA GLN A 202 21.10 6.65 46.68
C GLN A 202 22.20 7.61 47.20
N GLY A 203 21.91 8.90 47.35
CA GLY A 203 22.91 9.93 47.71
C GLY A 203 23.10 10.22 49.20
N ASN A 204 22.31 9.64 50.12
CA ASN A 204 22.36 9.99 51.54
C ASN A 204 22.40 8.76 52.46
N LEU A 205 23.58 8.15 52.60
CA LEU A 205 23.91 7.35 53.78
C LEU A 205 25.32 7.75 54.26
N PRO A 206 25.47 8.32 55.47
CA PRO A 206 26.78 8.67 56.00
C PRO A 206 27.54 7.40 56.43
N LEU A 207 28.84 7.38 56.12
CA LEU A 207 29.80 6.37 56.57
C LEU A 207 29.92 6.38 58.10
N LEU A 208 29.67 5.23 58.73
CA LEU A 208 30.03 4.94 60.12
C LEU A 208 31.03 3.76 60.15
N SER A 209 32.07 3.96 60.98
CA SER A 209 33.21 3.09 61.34
C SER A 209 32.83 1.65 61.69
N VAL A 210 33.69 0.63 61.56
CA VAL A 210 35.00 0.38 62.22
C VAL A 210 35.78 -0.63 61.39
#